data_AF-A0A256HMR4-F1
#
_entry.id   AF-A0A256HMR4-F1
#
_cell.length_a   1.000
_cell.length_b   1.000
_cell.length_c   1.000
_cell.angle_alpha   90.00
_cell.angle_beta   90.00
_cell.angle_gamma   90.00
#
_symmetry.space_group_name_H-M   'P 1'
#
loop_
_entity.id
_entity.type
_entity.pdbx_description
1 polymer ?
#
loop_
_entity_poly.entity_id
_entity_poly.type
_entity_poly.pdbx_seq_one_letter_code
_entity_poly.pdbx_strand_id
1 'polypeptide(L)'
;MWPWEHVAFGYLLYSAYTRVRHGESPEATSTVAMATAAVLPDVIDKPLAWEFDVFATGSALGHSVFVAAPLLVGVVALSRNADRSAAADGFAVGYASHLLGDLLPASVRSGALVADRLLWPLGSAPPDGHVSLGAGFDHYFAEYLASIVTLDPTPYVAVQAATLLATVALWTADGTPPLPDAIEAARTRGRRLFGD
;
A
#
# COMPACT_ATOMS: atom_id res chain seq x y z
N MET A 1 2.84 -4.21 7.08
CA MET A 1 1.60 -5.01 7.08
C MET A 1 1.69 -6.01 5.93
N TRP A 2 0.66 -6.78 5.61
CA TRP A 2 0.57 -7.52 4.34
C TRP A 2 0.28 -6.57 3.17
N PRO A 3 0.67 -6.92 1.93
CA PRO A 3 0.44 -6.06 0.76
C PRO A 3 -1.03 -5.65 0.58
N TRP A 4 -1.97 -6.57 0.80
CA TRP A 4 -3.41 -6.27 0.70
C TRP A 4 -3.91 -5.36 1.81
N GLU A 5 -3.29 -5.38 3.00
CA GLU A 5 -3.66 -4.48 4.09
C GLU A 5 -3.27 -3.04 3.74
N HIS A 6 -2.09 -2.84 3.13
CA HIS A 6 -1.68 -1.50 2.68
C HIS A 6 -2.63 -0.96 1.61
N VAL A 7 -3.00 -1.79 0.64
CA VAL A 7 -3.99 -1.41 -0.38
C VAL A 7 -5.34 -1.08 0.26
N ALA A 8 -5.80 -1.88 1.22
CA ALA A 8 -7.07 -1.67 1.89
C ALA A 8 -7.08 -0.37 2.70
N PHE A 9 -6.06 -0.17 3.54
CA PHE A 9 -5.90 1.05 4.33
C PHE A 9 -5.75 2.29 3.45
N GLY A 10 -4.93 2.21 2.40
CA GLY A 10 -4.77 3.27 1.40
C GLY A 10 -6.07 3.61 0.69
N TYR A 11 -6.88 2.61 0.33
CA TYR A 11 -8.18 2.81 -0.31
C TYR A 11 -9.16 3.58 0.60
N LEU A 12 -9.25 3.20 1.88
CA LEU A 12 -10.12 3.91 2.83
C LEU A 12 -9.73 5.38 2.96
N LEU A 13 -8.43 5.66 3.10
CA LEU A 13 -7.93 7.03 3.20
C LEU A 13 -8.14 7.80 1.89
N TYR A 14 -7.91 7.16 0.75
CA TYR A 14 -8.05 7.80 -0.55
C TYR A 14 -9.52 8.10 -0.89
N SER A 15 -10.43 7.16 -0.67
CA SER A 15 -11.88 7.38 -0.85
C SER A 15 -12.40 8.49 0.08
N ALA A 16 -11.93 8.53 1.34
CA ALA A 16 -12.26 9.64 2.24
C ALA A 16 -11.71 10.98 1.71
N TYR A 17 -10.46 10.99 1.24
CA TYR A 17 -9.83 12.18 0.67
C TYR A 17 -10.60 12.70 -0.56
N THR A 18 -10.94 11.85 -1.53
CA THR A 18 -11.63 12.29 -2.74
C THR A 18 -13.02 12.83 -2.44
N ARG A 19 -13.74 12.21 -1.51
CA ARG A 19 -15.05 12.69 -1.07
C ARG A 19 -14.97 14.04 -0.38
N VAL A 20 -14.01 14.24 0.53
CA VAL A 20 -13.83 15.51 1.23
C VAL A 20 -13.37 16.62 0.28
N ARG A 21 -12.47 16.30 -0.66
CA ARG A 21 -11.82 17.29 -1.52
C ARG A 21 -12.61 17.63 -2.78
N HIS A 22 -13.26 16.63 -3.37
CA HIS A 22 -13.90 16.69 -4.69
C HIS A 22 -15.40 16.35 -4.66
N GLY A 23 -15.92 15.75 -3.58
CA GLY A 23 -17.32 15.32 -3.51
C GLY A 23 -17.61 14.05 -4.32
N GLU A 24 -16.58 13.36 -4.80
CA GLU A 24 -16.68 12.25 -5.75
C GLU A 24 -15.98 11.00 -5.23
N SER A 25 -16.38 9.82 -5.74
CA SER A 25 -15.71 8.55 -5.48
C SER A 25 -14.39 8.45 -6.26
N PRO A 26 -13.43 7.61 -5.82
CA PRO A 26 -12.20 7.35 -6.55
C PRO A 26 -12.43 6.91 -8.00
N GLU A 27 -11.66 7.44 -8.93
CA GLU A 27 -11.63 7.01 -10.33
C GLU A 27 -10.69 5.81 -10.53
N ALA A 28 -10.82 5.11 -11.66
CA ALA A 28 -9.99 3.94 -11.96
C ALA A 28 -8.48 4.24 -11.97
N THR A 29 -8.06 5.29 -12.70
CA THR A 29 -6.64 5.62 -12.87
C THR A 29 -5.98 5.95 -11.53
N SER A 30 -6.65 6.74 -10.71
CA SER A 30 -6.12 7.11 -9.40
C SER A 30 -6.17 5.98 -8.38
N THR A 31 -7.18 5.11 -8.46
CA THR A 31 -7.25 3.88 -7.65
C THR A 31 -6.10 2.93 -7.96
N VAL A 32 -5.75 2.75 -9.25
CA VAL A 32 -4.59 1.95 -9.66
C VAL A 32 -3.29 2.59 -9.18
N ALA A 33 -3.15 3.91 -9.34
CA ALA A 33 -1.96 4.63 -8.87
C ALA A 33 -1.79 4.51 -7.36
N MET A 34 -2.89 4.63 -6.61
CA MET A 34 -2.93 4.43 -5.16
C MET A 34 -2.53 3.03 -4.76
N ALA A 35 -3.17 2.00 -5.33
CA ALA A 35 -2.87 0.61 -4.99
C ALA A 35 -1.41 0.24 -5.31
N THR A 36 -0.88 0.76 -6.43
CA THR A 36 0.53 0.56 -6.81
C THR A 36 1.46 1.23 -5.80
N ALA A 37 1.20 2.50 -5.47
CA ALA A 37 2.02 3.25 -4.52
C ALA A 37 1.94 2.68 -3.09
N ALA A 38 0.79 2.12 -2.71
CA ALA A 38 0.57 1.50 -1.42
C ALA A 38 1.38 0.22 -1.20
N VAL A 39 1.96 -0.39 -2.23
CA VAL A 39 2.86 -1.57 -2.07
C VAL A 39 4.29 -1.28 -2.49
N LEU A 40 4.54 -0.11 -3.08
CA LEU A 40 5.81 0.22 -3.70
C LEU A 40 7.01 0.21 -2.73
N PRO A 41 6.93 0.72 -1.48
CA PRO A 41 8.06 0.68 -0.57
C PRO A 41 8.53 -0.74 -0.27
N ASP A 42 7.59 -1.65 -0.02
CA ASP A 42 7.85 -3.07 0.19
C ASP A 42 8.44 -3.78 -1.03
N VAL A 43 7.92 -3.48 -2.22
CA VAL A 43 8.43 -4.05 -3.49
C VAL A 43 9.85 -3.59 -3.78
N ILE A 44 10.28 -2.44 -3.26
CA ILE A 44 11.65 -1.95 -3.39
C ILE A 44 12.53 -2.58 -2.30
N ASP A 45 12.16 -2.38 -1.04
CA ASP A 45 13.08 -2.65 0.07
C ASP A 45 13.20 -4.13 0.38
N LYS A 46 12.11 -4.91 0.34
CA LYS A 46 12.16 -6.33 0.69
C LYS A 46 13.03 -7.12 -0.28
N PRO A 47 12.91 -7.00 -1.62
CA PRO A 47 13.81 -7.72 -2.51
C PRO A 47 15.27 -7.28 -2.37
N LEU A 48 15.50 -5.97 -2.25
CA LEU A 48 16.85 -5.44 -2.08
C LEU A 48 17.49 -5.93 -0.78
N ALA A 49 16.73 -6.07 0.31
CA ALA A 49 17.23 -6.57 1.58
C ALA A 49 17.34 -8.09 1.63
N TRP A 50 16.27 -8.81 1.27
CA TRP A 50 16.11 -10.24 1.55
C TRP A 50 16.68 -11.14 0.45
N GLU A 51 16.73 -10.67 -0.81
CA GLU A 51 17.26 -11.48 -1.92
C GLU A 51 18.65 -11.03 -2.37
N PHE A 52 18.89 -9.72 -2.38
CA PHE A 52 20.11 -9.15 -2.96
C PHE A 52 21.10 -8.63 -1.91
N ASP A 53 20.78 -8.72 -0.61
CA ASP A 53 21.61 -8.25 0.52
C ASP A 53 22.14 -6.80 0.35
N VAL A 54 21.41 -5.95 -0.39
CA VAL A 54 21.74 -4.53 -0.61
C VAL A 54 21.51 -3.72 0.65
N PHE A 55 20.49 -4.08 1.44
CA PHE A 55 20.17 -3.45 2.72
C PHE A 55 20.12 -4.49 3.83
N ALA A 56 20.51 -4.09 5.05
CA ALA A 56 20.46 -4.97 6.22
C ALA A 56 19.03 -5.20 6.76
N THR A 57 18.06 -4.38 6.33
CA THR A 57 16.65 -4.44 6.74
C THR A 57 15.75 -4.14 5.55
N GLY A 58 14.57 -4.78 5.53
CA GLY A 58 13.50 -4.58 4.55
C GLY A 58 12.74 -3.27 4.72
N SER A 59 13.21 -2.35 5.58
CA SER A 59 12.76 -0.97 5.66
C SER A 59 13.93 -0.01 5.50
N ALA A 60 14.18 0.41 4.25
CA ALA A 60 15.33 1.21 3.86
C ALA A 60 14.93 2.34 2.89
N LEU A 61 15.27 2.23 1.60
CA LEU A 61 15.13 3.30 0.62
C LEU A 61 13.66 3.70 0.40
N GLY A 62 12.78 2.72 0.19
CA GLY A 62 11.36 2.91 -0.04
C GLY A 62 10.64 3.47 1.19
N HIS A 63 11.03 3.01 2.38
CA HIS A 63 10.43 3.46 3.64
C HIS A 63 10.99 4.80 4.16
N SER A 64 12.13 5.25 3.62
CA SER A 64 12.78 6.47 4.05
C SER A 64 11.93 7.72 3.83
N VAL A 65 11.71 8.50 4.89
CA VAL A 65 11.07 9.83 4.80
C VAL A 65 11.90 10.80 3.96
N PHE A 66 13.22 10.65 3.95
CA PHE A 66 14.14 11.49 3.19
C PHE A 66 14.05 11.24 1.67
N VAL A 67 13.52 10.08 1.26
CA VAL A 67 13.24 9.74 -0.14
C VAL A 67 11.77 9.99 -0.47
N ALA A 68 10.87 9.50 0.39
CA ALA A 68 9.43 9.58 0.19
C ALA A 68 8.93 11.03 0.14
N ALA A 69 9.35 11.90 1.06
CA ALA A 69 8.84 13.27 1.09
C ALA A 69 9.21 14.07 -0.18
N PRO A 70 10.48 14.10 -0.65
CA PRO A 70 10.80 14.72 -1.93
C PRO A 70 10.10 14.08 -3.13
N LEU A 71 9.97 12.75 -3.16
CA LEU A 71 9.25 12.03 -4.22
C LEU A 71 7.79 12.50 -4.30
N LEU A 72 7.09 12.53 -3.17
CA LEU A 72 5.70 12.95 -3.10
C LEU A 72 5.52 14.42 -3.52
N VAL A 73 6.39 15.31 -3.04
CA VAL A 73 6.38 16.71 -3.45
C VAL A 73 6.61 16.83 -4.96
N GLY A 74 7.55 16.08 -5.52
CA GLY A 74 7.84 16.07 -6.95
C GLY A 74 6.65 15.58 -7.78
N VAL A 75 6.05 14.46 -7.40
CA VAL A 75 4.87 13.88 -8.09
C VAL A 75 3.71 14.86 -8.12
N VAL A 76 3.38 15.47 -6.98
CA VAL A 76 2.30 16.46 -6.89
C VAL A 76 2.65 17.76 -7.61
N ALA A 77 3.90 18.24 -7.53
CA ALA A 77 4.29 19.47 -8.21
C ALA A 77 4.28 19.32 -9.74
N LEU A 78 4.74 18.19 -10.27
CA LEU A 78 4.76 17.90 -11.70
C LEU A 78 3.36 17.62 -12.27
N SER A 79 2.45 17.08 -11.46
CA SER A 79 1.08 16.81 -11.91
C SER A 79 0.19 18.06 -11.97
N ARG A 80 0.55 19.16 -11.29
CA ARG A 80 -0.24 20.41 -11.29
C ARG A 80 -0.43 21.05 -12.67
N ASN A 81 0.51 20.80 -13.59
CA ASN A 81 0.46 21.31 -14.95
C ASN A 81 -0.02 20.26 -15.97
N ALA A 82 -0.40 19.07 -15.50
CA ALA A 82 -0.84 17.96 -16.33
C ALA A 82 -2.27 17.57 -15.97
N ASP A 83 -2.99 16.96 -16.92
CA ASP A 83 -4.32 16.38 -16.70
C ASP A 83 -4.25 15.04 -15.93
N ARG A 84 -3.37 14.98 -14.91
CA ARG A 84 -3.02 13.78 -14.14
C ARG A 84 -3.03 14.01 -12.63
N SER A 85 -3.69 15.07 -12.17
CA SER A 85 -3.80 15.42 -10.75
C SER A 85 -4.37 14.27 -9.92
N ALA A 86 -5.47 13.66 -10.37
CA ALA A 86 -6.11 12.56 -9.64
C ALA A 86 -5.16 11.35 -9.46
N ALA A 87 -4.41 10.97 -10.49
CA ALA A 87 -3.44 9.89 -10.40
C ALA A 87 -2.28 10.20 -9.44
N ALA A 88 -1.82 11.45 -9.43
CA ALA A 88 -0.80 11.92 -8.50
C ALA A 88 -1.30 11.96 -7.05
N ASP A 89 -2.55 12.37 -6.83
CA ASP A 89 -3.18 12.33 -5.50
C ASP A 89 -3.34 10.89 -5.02
N GLY A 90 -3.79 9.99 -5.91
CA GLY A 90 -3.85 8.55 -5.62
C GLY A 90 -2.49 7.99 -5.23
N PHE A 91 -1.45 8.25 -6.04
CA PHE A 91 -0.08 7.85 -5.72
C PHE A 91 0.38 8.40 -4.37
N ALA A 92 0.14 9.69 -4.11
CA ALA A 92 0.61 10.34 -2.90
C ALA A 92 -0.06 9.78 -1.65
N VAL A 93 -1.38 9.59 -1.68
CA VAL A 93 -2.12 8.98 -0.57
C VAL A 93 -1.71 7.51 -0.40
N GLY A 94 -1.56 6.75 -1.49
CA GLY A 94 -1.11 5.35 -1.43
C GLY A 94 0.24 5.21 -0.75
N TYR A 95 1.26 5.94 -1.22
CA TYR A 95 2.60 5.88 -0.63
C TYR A 95 2.62 6.36 0.84
N ALA A 96 1.95 7.48 1.14
CA ALA A 96 1.89 7.99 2.52
C ALA A 96 1.16 7.02 3.44
N SER A 97 0.07 6.40 2.98
CA SER A 97 -0.68 5.40 3.73
C SER A 97 0.15 4.15 4.02
N HIS A 98 1.07 3.78 3.13
CA HIS A 98 2.00 2.68 3.38
C HIS A 98 2.88 2.98 4.61
N LEU A 99 3.57 4.13 4.60
CA LEU A 99 4.45 4.54 5.70
C LEU A 99 3.69 4.67 7.02
N LEU A 100 2.48 5.24 6.99
CA LEU A 100 1.62 5.33 8.18
C LEU A 100 1.14 3.95 8.64
N GLY A 101 0.83 3.07 7.70
CA GLY A 101 0.40 1.70 7.95
C GLY A 101 1.45 0.89 8.71
N ASP A 102 2.74 1.09 8.45
CA ASP A 102 3.78 0.41 9.23
C ASP A 102 4.14 1.14 10.53
N LEU A 103 4.08 2.47 10.54
CA LEU A 103 4.43 3.27 11.70
C LEU A 103 3.40 3.11 12.85
N LEU A 104 2.10 3.21 12.54
CA LEU A 104 1.05 3.32 13.56
C LEU A 104 0.89 2.03 14.38
N PRO A 105 0.69 0.83 13.79
CA PRO A 105 0.52 -0.39 14.56
C PRO A 105 1.76 -0.74 15.38
N ALA A 106 2.96 -0.46 14.86
CA ALA A 106 4.20 -0.65 15.59
C ALA A 106 4.29 0.28 16.80
N SER A 107 3.95 1.56 16.63
CA SER A 107 4.01 2.55 17.71
C SER A 107 2.95 2.32 18.79
N VAL A 108 1.74 1.90 18.39
CA VAL A 108 0.68 1.52 19.34
C VAL A 108 1.09 0.31 20.16
N ARG A 109 1.71 -0.70 19.53
CA ARG A 109 2.13 -1.94 20.20
C ARG A 109 3.28 -1.72 21.18
N SER A 110 4.24 -0.84 20.85
CA SER A 110 5.38 -0.55 21.72
C SER A 110 5.08 0.48 22.80
N GLY A 111 4.01 1.28 22.64
CA GLY A 111 3.72 2.42 23.50
C GLY A 111 4.62 3.64 23.26
N ALA A 112 5.43 3.63 22.20
CA ALA A 112 6.35 4.71 21.85
C ALA A 112 6.42 4.89 20.32
N LEU A 113 6.87 6.05 19.85
CA LEU A 113 7.02 6.29 18.40
C LEU A 113 8.17 5.44 17.82
N VAL A 114 7.85 4.51 16.91
CA VAL A 114 8.81 3.60 16.24
C VAL A 114 9.16 4.13 14.85
N ALA A 115 9.86 5.26 14.80
CA ALA A 115 10.17 5.97 13.55
C ALA A 115 11.49 5.55 12.89
N ASP A 116 12.30 4.70 13.52
CA ASP A 116 13.58 4.20 13.04
C ASP A 116 13.52 3.63 11.61
N ARG A 117 12.43 2.95 11.26
CA ARG A 117 12.16 2.45 9.89
C ARG A 117 12.07 3.54 8.81
N LEU A 118 11.78 4.77 9.20
CA LEU A 118 11.62 5.91 8.29
C LEU A 118 12.88 6.76 8.16
N LEU A 119 13.89 6.54 9.00
CA LEU A 119 15.04 7.44 9.13
C LEU A 119 16.23 7.04 8.27
N TRP A 120 16.12 6.01 7.43
CA TRP A 120 17.22 5.57 6.57
C TRP A 120 17.68 6.71 5.64
N PRO A 121 18.99 7.00 5.50
CA PRO A 121 20.14 6.28 6.05
C PRO A 121 20.68 6.84 7.38
N LEU A 122 20.05 7.89 7.95
CA LEU A 122 20.51 8.55 9.18
C LEU A 122 20.17 7.74 10.45
N GLY A 123 19.16 6.88 10.36
CA GLY A 123 18.80 5.87 11.34
C GLY A 123 18.24 4.66 10.60
N SER A 124 18.24 3.47 11.19
CA SER A 124 17.70 2.28 10.54
C SER A 124 17.11 1.34 11.57
N ALA A 125 16.11 0.59 11.15
CA ALA A 125 15.59 -0.50 11.95
C ALA A 125 16.66 -1.56 12.20
N PRO A 126 16.51 -2.37 13.29
CA PRO A 126 17.36 -3.53 13.50
C PRO A 126 17.38 -4.44 12.25
N PRO A 127 18.50 -5.10 11.95
CA PRO A 127 18.57 -6.03 10.82
C PRO A 127 17.55 -7.15 10.93
N ASP A 128 16.94 -7.53 9.81
CA ASP A 128 15.90 -8.58 9.78
C ASP A 128 16.49 -10.00 9.93
N GLY A 129 17.83 -10.13 9.84
CA GLY A 129 18.54 -11.39 9.67
C GLY A 129 18.58 -11.82 8.19
N HIS A 130 19.42 -12.80 7.85
CA HIS A 130 19.47 -13.32 6.48
C HIS A 130 18.31 -14.29 6.26
N VAL A 131 17.27 -13.83 5.56
CA VAL A 131 16.13 -14.62 5.09
C VAL A 131 15.90 -14.30 3.61
N SER A 132 15.78 -15.33 2.76
CA SER A 132 15.37 -15.11 1.36
C SER A 132 13.93 -14.60 1.28
N LEU A 133 13.55 -13.95 0.18
CA LEU A 133 12.16 -13.49 -0.03
C LEU A 133 11.13 -14.61 0.16
N GLY A 134 11.39 -15.78 -0.44
CA GLY A 134 10.50 -16.94 -0.34
C GLY A 134 10.40 -17.49 1.09
N ALA A 135 11.54 -17.66 1.76
CA ALA A 135 11.56 -18.13 3.14
C ALA A 135 10.89 -17.14 4.11
N GLY A 136 11.09 -15.84 3.91
CA GLY A 136 10.42 -14.79 4.68
C GLY A 136 8.90 -14.84 4.47
N PHE A 137 8.44 -14.96 3.22
CA PHE A 137 7.02 -15.12 2.92
C PHE A 137 6.43 -16.36 3.61
N ASP A 138 7.05 -17.54 3.43
CA ASP A 138 6.55 -18.79 4.00
C ASP A 138 6.46 -18.72 5.53
N HIS A 139 7.48 -18.16 6.17
CA HIS A 139 7.53 -17.99 7.63
C HIS A 139 6.39 -17.10 8.15
N TYR A 140 6.30 -15.86 7.67
CA TYR A 140 5.29 -14.92 8.15
C TYR A 140 3.87 -15.35 7.74
N PHE A 141 3.70 -15.98 6.58
CA PHE A 141 2.41 -16.45 6.12
C PHE A 141 1.92 -17.64 6.94
N ALA A 142 2.80 -18.57 7.32
CA ALA A 142 2.46 -19.67 8.20
C ALA A 142 2.04 -19.18 9.60
N GLU A 143 2.75 -18.21 10.18
CA GLU A 143 2.37 -17.59 11.45
C GLU A 143 1.00 -16.90 11.37
N TYR A 144 0.76 -16.15 10.29
CA TYR A 144 -0.51 -15.50 10.03
C TYR A 144 -1.65 -16.52 9.89
N LEU A 145 -1.47 -17.58 9.09
CA LEU A 145 -2.47 -18.64 8.94
C LEU A 145 -2.75 -19.36 10.25
N ALA A 146 -1.71 -19.67 11.04
CA ALA A 146 -1.88 -20.29 12.34
C ALA A 146 -2.75 -19.43 13.26
N SER A 147 -2.54 -18.12 13.28
CA SER A 147 -3.35 -17.18 14.09
C SER A 147 -4.84 -17.16 13.71
N ILE A 148 -5.17 -17.46 12.45
CA ILE A 148 -6.56 -17.55 11.99
C ILE A 148 -7.18 -18.90 12.35
N VAL A 149 -6.46 -19.99 12.10
CA VAL A 149 -6.96 -21.36 12.25
C VAL A 149 -7.21 -21.72 13.72
N THR A 150 -6.43 -21.18 14.65
CA THR A 150 -6.60 -21.43 16.08
C THR A 150 -7.82 -20.71 16.69
N LEU A 151 -8.53 -19.87 15.92
CA LEU A 151 -9.65 -19.05 16.39
C LEU A 151 -9.31 -18.21 17.63
N ASP A 152 -8.04 -17.85 17.77
CA ASP A 152 -7.54 -16.88 18.74
C ASP A 152 -7.10 -15.61 17.98
N PRO A 153 -8.05 -14.88 17.35
CA PRO A 153 -7.71 -13.72 16.57
C PRO A 153 -7.12 -12.67 17.51
N THR A 154 -5.81 -12.46 17.37
CA THR A 154 -5.15 -11.35 18.04
C THR A 154 -5.89 -10.04 17.70
N PRO A 155 -5.84 -9.02 18.58
CA PRO A 155 -6.44 -7.71 18.27
C PRO A 155 -6.03 -7.16 16.89
N TYR A 156 -4.82 -7.49 16.44
CA TYR A 156 -4.33 -7.18 15.09
C TYR A 156 -5.20 -7.81 13.98
N VAL A 157 -5.48 -9.11 14.07
CA VAL A 157 -6.31 -9.84 13.08
C VAL A 157 -7.73 -9.28 13.06
N ALA A 158 -8.29 -8.92 14.22
CA ALA A 158 -9.62 -8.31 14.30
C ALA A 158 -9.67 -6.94 13.59
N VAL A 159 -8.66 -6.07 13.83
CA VAL A 159 -8.54 -4.78 13.15
C VAL A 159 -8.38 -4.96 11.65
N GLN A 160 -7.50 -5.87 11.23
CA GLN A 160 -7.31 -6.21 9.82
C GLN A 160 -8.62 -6.64 9.16
N ALA A 161 -9.36 -7.57 9.77
CA ALA A 161 -10.64 -8.04 9.24
C ALA A 161 -11.65 -6.89 9.13
N ALA A 162 -11.73 -6.03 10.14
CA ALA A 162 -12.60 -4.85 10.12
C ALA A 162 -12.21 -3.86 9.00
N THR A 163 -10.91 -3.59 8.84
CA THR A 163 -10.39 -2.73 7.76
C THR A 163 -10.71 -3.31 6.39
N LEU A 164 -10.53 -4.62 6.19
CA LEU A 164 -10.86 -5.29 4.93
C LEU A 164 -12.37 -5.24 4.64
N LEU A 165 -13.22 -5.55 5.62
CA LEU A 165 -14.67 -5.49 5.47
C LEU A 165 -15.15 -4.06 5.15
N ALA A 166 -14.65 -3.07 5.87
CA ALA A 166 -14.94 -1.66 5.60
C ALA A 166 -14.49 -1.25 4.19
N THR A 167 -13.32 -1.72 3.76
CA THR A 167 -12.81 -1.45 2.42
C THR A 167 -13.69 -2.07 1.36
N VAL A 168 -14.07 -3.35 1.50
CA VAL A 168 -14.95 -4.02 0.53
C VAL A 168 -16.31 -3.32 0.46
N ALA A 169 -16.89 -2.94 1.60
CA ALA A 169 -18.16 -2.21 1.63
C ALA A 169 -18.06 -0.86 0.91
N LEU A 170 -17.02 -0.06 1.22
CA LEU A 170 -16.80 1.25 0.62
C LEU A 170 -16.47 1.16 -0.86
N TRP A 171 -15.59 0.24 -1.25
CA TRP A 171 -15.22 -0.02 -2.64
C TRP A 171 -16.41 -0.46 -3.48
N THR A 172 -17.31 -1.27 -2.91
CA THR A 172 -18.57 -1.63 -3.57
C THR A 172 -19.48 -0.40 -3.72
N ALA A 173 -19.58 0.43 -2.67
CA ALA A 173 -20.36 1.67 -2.72
C ALA A 173 -19.78 2.72 -3.70
N ASP A 174 -18.47 2.66 -3.96
CA ASP A 174 -17.75 3.47 -4.94
C ASP A 174 -17.88 2.96 -6.39
N GLY A 175 -18.61 1.84 -6.62
CA GLY A 175 -18.77 1.27 -7.96
C GLY A 175 -17.61 0.37 -8.40
N THR A 176 -16.79 -0.11 -7.48
CA THR A 176 -15.70 -1.07 -7.68
C THR A 176 -14.56 -0.62 -8.62
N PRO A 177 -14.06 0.63 -8.55
CA PRO A 177 -12.94 1.07 -9.40
C PRO A 177 -11.70 0.19 -9.17
N PRO A 178 -10.93 -0.20 -10.22
CA PRO A 178 -11.08 0.13 -11.63
C PRO A 178 -11.86 -0.93 -12.46
N LEU A 179 -12.62 -1.85 -11.82
CA LEU A 179 -13.15 -3.03 -12.51
C LEU A 179 -14.08 -2.72 -13.70
N PRO A 180 -15.06 -1.80 -13.60
CA PRO A 180 -15.95 -1.49 -14.72
C PRO A 180 -15.17 -1.06 -15.97
N ASP A 181 -14.23 -0.13 -15.80
CA ASP A 181 -13.41 0.43 -16.87
C ASP A 181 -12.50 -0.64 -17.51
N ALA A 182 -11.92 -1.52 -16.69
CA ALA A 182 -11.10 -2.63 -17.16
C ALA A 182 -11.92 -3.63 -17.99
N ILE A 183 -13.15 -3.94 -17.57
CA ILE A 183 -14.07 -4.83 -18.30
C ILE A 183 -14.48 -4.21 -19.63
N GLU A 184 -14.80 -2.91 -19.66
CA GLU A 184 -15.15 -2.21 -20.89
C GLU A 184 -13.99 -2.16 -21.90
N ALA A 185 -12.77 -1.87 -21.41
CA ALA A 185 -11.57 -1.89 -22.23
C ALA A 185 -11.31 -3.28 -22.84
N ALA A 186 -11.46 -4.35 -22.06
CA ALA A 186 -11.31 -5.72 -22.52
C ALA A 186 -12.35 -6.10 -23.59
N ARG A 187 -13.63 -5.73 -23.40
CA ARG A 187 -14.71 -5.95 -24.38
C ARG A 187 -14.44 -5.24 -25.70
N THR A 188 -14.01 -3.97 -25.63
CA THR A 188 -13.70 -3.17 -26.83
C THR A 188 -12.52 -3.77 -27.60
N ARG A 189 -11.49 -4.23 -26.90
CA ARG A 189 -10.34 -4.90 -27.52
C ARG A 189 -10.72 -6.23 -28.15
N GLY A 190 -11.55 -7.03 -27.49
CA GLY A 190 -12.08 -8.29 -28.02
C GLY A 190 -12.86 -8.09 -29.32
N ARG A 191 -13.78 -7.12 -29.37
CA ARG A 191 -14.52 -6.76 -30.60
C ARG A 191 -13.61 -6.32 -31.74
N ARG A 192 -12.49 -5.67 -31.46
CA ARG A 192 -11.51 -5.27 -32.50
C ARG A 192 -10.70 -6.45 -33.04
N LEU A 193 -10.43 -7.46 -32.21
CA LEU A 193 -9.58 -8.60 -32.59
C LEU A 193 -10.35 -9.75 -33.24
N PHE A 194 -11.63 -9.89 -32.89
CA PHE A 194 -12.47 -11.03 -33.29
C PHE A 194 -13.81 -10.58 -33.88
N GLY A 195 -13.85 -9.42 -34.55
CA GLY A 195 -15.07 -8.69 -34.90
C GLY A 195 -16.24 -9.50 -35.46
N ASP A 196 -17.44 -8.94 -35.24
CA ASP A 196 -18.76 -9.43 -35.65
C ASP A 196 -18.80 -10.02 -37.08
#